data_AF-A0A246AF56-F1
#
_entry.id   AF-A0A246AF56-F1
#
_cell.length_a   1.000
_cell.length_b   1.000
_cell.length_c   1.000
_cell.angle_alpha   90.00
_cell.angle_beta   90.00
_cell.angle_gamma   90.00
#
_symmetry.space_group_name_H-M   'P 1'
#
loop_
_entity.id
_entity.type
_entity.pdbx_description
1 polymer ?
#
loop_
_entity_poly.entity_id
_entity_poly.type
_entity_poly.pdbx_seq_one_letter_code
_entity_poly.pdbx_strand_id
1 'polypeptide(L)'
;MVLVQEWEAKKLPIVAIISHSEILSSGGLSLMETIKNRKMPAVPFFLVVRYFNSNLRILALTAGISDVFRLPLQKDRLEKRVLFFIRNGASLIKELPAHSRPVYHTGLAKRIFDVFFAGMALIMLFPLFILVAISIRLESKGPVFYYSLRTGTGFKIFRFYKFRSMYINADQKVKDLMHLNQYNIDEKKEEKLTQENQVLCDTCMQTGKCQYPIYADGAKWCEKDDAYVNSMKNGSAFFKITNDPRITKVGNFIRNTSIDELPQLWNVIKGDMSIVGNRPLPIYEAEKLTTDKSVLRFAAPAGLTGLWQVEKRGKGKMSEEERLMLDNTYAKNQSFKNDIKLILRTIPAIFQKESV
;
A
#
# COMPACT_ATOMS: atom_id res chain seq x y z
N MET A 1 -3.70 -32.14 15.79
CA MET A 1 -3.14 -33.22 14.93
C MET A 1 -3.91 -34.54 15.04
N VAL A 2 -4.27 -35.01 16.23
CA VAL A 2 -4.99 -36.29 16.44
C VAL A 2 -6.31 -36.40 15.65
N LEU A 3 -7.11 -35.33 15.60
CA LEU A 3 -8.41 -35.31 14.89
C LEU A 3 -8.32 -35.59 13.38
N VAL A 4 -7.26 -35.09 12.72
CA VAL A 4 -7.08 -35.28 11.28
C VAL A 4 -6.64 -36.72 10.97
N GLN A 5 -5.79 -37.30 11.83
CA GLN A 5 -5.37 -38.70 11.71
C GLN A 5 -6.56 -39.66 11.92
N GLU A 6 -7.46 -39.36 12.87
CA GLU A 6 -8.68 -40.16 13.04
C GLU A 6 -9.63 -40.05 11.86
N TRP A 7 -9.74 -38.87 11.24
CA TRP A 7 -10.57 -38.68 10.04
C TRP A 7 -10.04 -39.49 8.85
N GLU A 8 -8.72 -39.47 8.61
CA GLU A 8 -8.07 -40.31 7.60
C GLU A 8 -8.28 -41.81 7.89
N ALA A 9 -8.15 -42.24 9.16
CA ALA A 9 -8.27 -43.63 9.54
C ALA A 9 -9.72 -44.18 9.47
N LYS A 10 -10.73 -43.39 9.85
CA LYS A 10 -12.11 -43.86 10.02
C LYS A 10 -13.02 -43.64 8.79
N LYS A 11 -12.54 -42.97 7.72
CA LYS A 11 -13.31 -42.65 6.49
C LYS A 11 -14.72 -42.12 6.76
N LEU A 12 -14.89 -41.28 7.79
CA LEU A 12 -16.20 -40.76 8.18
C LEU A 12 -16.72 -39.75 7.13
N PRO A 13 -18.03 -39.79 6.78
CA PRO A 13 -18.66 -38.80 5.90
C PRO A 13 -18.92 -37.50 6.68
N ILE A 14 -17.85 -36.76 6.96
CA ILE A 14 -17.94 -35.49 7.67
C ILE A 14 -18.57 -34.45 6.75
N VAL A 15 -19.66 -33.83 7.20
CA VAL A 15 -20.40 -32.81 6.43
C VAL A 15 -20.09 -31.37 6.88
N ALA A 16 -19.52 -31.19 8.07
CA ALA A 16 -19.11 -29.91 8.64
C ALA A 16 -18.15 -30.13 9.80
N ILE A 17 -17.31 -29.13 10.08
CA ILE A 17 -16.42 -29.09 11.25
C ILE A 17 -16.83 -27.90 12.13
N ILE A 18 -17.06 -28.15 13.41
CA ILE A 18 -17.30 -27.08 14.39
C ILE A 18 -16.22 -27.19 15.46
N SER A 19 -15.34 -26.21 15.51
CA SER A 19 -14.23 -26.17 16.47
C SER A 19 -14.50 -25.09 17.53
N HIS A 20 -14.50 -25.50 18.80
CA HIS A 20 -14.53 -24.58 19.93
C HIS A 20 -13.11 -24.17 20.27
N SER A 21 -12.66 -23.07 19.68
CA SER A 21 -11.30 -22.57 19.80
C SER A 21 -11.24 -21.11 19.37
N GLU A 22 -10.33 -20.36 19.98
CA GLU A 22 -10.05 -18.99 19.54
C GLU A 22 -9.43 -18.99 18.14
N ILE A 23 -9.64 -17.92 17.37
CA ILE A 23 -9.26 -17.86 15.95
C ILE A 23 -7.76 -18.12 15.75
N LEU A 24 -6.90 -17.53 16.57
CA LEU A 24 -5.44 -17.66 16.47
C LEU A 24 -4.89 -18.94 17.14
N SER A 25 -5.74 -19.81 17.66
CA SER A 25 -5.30 -21.01 18.38
C SER A 25 -5.02 -22.19 17.45
N SER A 26 -4.48 -23.28 18.03
CA SER A 26 -4.20 -24.53 17.32
C SER A 26 -5.46 -25.21 16.77
N GLY A 27 -6.63 -24.98 17.38
CA GLY A 27 -7.94 -25.44 16.89
C GLY A 27 -8.63 -24.46 15.93
N GLY A 28 -8.01 -23.30 15.69
CA GLY A 28 -8.48 -22.23 14.82
C GLY A 28 -7.84 -22.28 13.43
N LEU A 29 -7.11 -21.22 13.09
CA LEU A 29 -6.44 -21.06 11.79
C LEU A 29 -5.44 -22.18 11.51
N SER A 30 -4.65 -22.59 12.51
CA SER A 30 -3.63 -23.63 12.32
C SER A 30 -4.24 -24.98 11.91
N LEU A 31 -5.42 -25.31 12.45
CA LEU A 31 -6.14 -26.52 12.06
C LEU A 31 -6.68 -26.40 10.63
N MET A 32 -7.28 -25.27 10.27
CA MET A 32 -7.75 -25.01 8.90
C MET A 32 -6.61 -25.14 7.88
N GLU A 33 -5.46 -24.52 8.17
CA GLU A 33 -4.28 -24.60 7.31
C GLU A 33 -3.75 -26.03 7.18
N THR A 34 -3.76 -26.79 8.29
CA THR A 34 -3.38 -28.21 8.27
C THR A 34 -4.32 -29.05 7.39
N ILE A 35 -5.64 -28.84 7.50
CA ILE A 35 -6.65 -29.53 6.68
C ILE A 35 -6.44 -29.22 5.19
N LYS A 36 -6.18 -27.95 4.86
CA LYS A 36 -5.91 -27.50 3.49
C LYS A 36 -4.62 -28.10 2.94
N ASN A 37 -3.53 -28.08 3.71
CA ASN A 37 -2.22 -28.61 3.30
C ASN A 37 -2.25 -30.12 3.08
N ARG A 38 -3.08 -30.85 3.84
CA ARG A 38 -3.31 -32.29 3.64
C ARG A 38 -4.31 -32.63 2.54
N LYS A 39 -4.81 -31.63 1.79
CA LYS A 39 -5.76 -31.82 0.68
C LYS A 39 -7.01 -32.63 1.06
N MET A 40 -7.50 -32.42 2.28
CA MET A 40 -8.72 -33.09 2.75
C MET A 40 -9.96 -32.58 2.00
N PRO A 41 -11.07 -33.34 1.99
CA PRO A 41 -12.33 -32.88 1.42
C PRO A 41 -12.75 -31.51 1.98
N ALA A 42 -13.12 -30.59 1.09
CA ALA A 42 -13.54 -29.25 1.46
C ALA A 42 -14.93 -29.30 2.11
N VAL A 43 -14.95 -29.24 3.44
CA VAL A 43 -16.18 -29.20 4.25
C VAL A 43 -16.29 -27.84 4.94
N PRO A 44 -17.50 -27.30 5.15
CA PRO A 44 -17.69 -26.08 5.90
C PRO A 44 -17.05 -26.17 7.29
N PHE A 45 -16.26 -25.16 7.64
CA PHE A 45 -15.55 -25.08 8.91
C PHE A 45 -16.05 -23.89 9.71
N PHE A 46 -16.46 -24.13 10.95
CA PHE A 46 -17.01 -23.14 11.85
C PHE A 46 -16.17 -23.01 13.11
N LEU A 47 -16.00 -21.77 13.58
CA LEU A 47 -15.40 -21.51 14.87
C LEU A 47 -16.41 -21.05 15.90
N VAL A 48 -16.29 -21.57 17.11
CA VAL A 48 -16.98 -21.07 18.30
C VAL A 48 -15.93 -20.42 19.19
N VAL A 49 -16.04 -19.11 19.39
CA VAL A 49 -15.04 -18.28 20.09
C VAL A 49 -15.64 -17.59 21.31
N ARG A 50 -14.81 -17.28 22.31
CA ARG A 50 -15.19 -16.37 23.40
C ARG A 50 -14.88 -14.92 23.02
N TYR A 51 -13.74 -14.69 22.38
CA TYR A 51 -13.29 -13.37 21.96
C TYR A 51 -13.53 -13.15 20.47
N PHE A 52 -14.14 -12.02 20.12
CA PHE A 52 -14.52 -11.72 18.74
C PHE A 52 -14.38 -10.22 18.46
N ASN A 53 -13.70 -9.88 17.37
CA ASN A 53 -13.64 -8.53 16.82
C ASN A 53 -13.69 -8.58 15.28
N SER A 54 -13.91 -7.42 14.64
CA SER A 54 -14.07 -7.33 13.19
C SER A 54 -12.84 -7.79 12.41
N ASN A 55 -11.63 -7.52 12.92
CA ASN A 55 -10.37 -7.90 12.26
C ASN A 55 -10.15 -9.42 12.29
N LEU A 56 -10.39 -10.04 13.44
CA LEU A 56 -10.32 -11.49 13.62
C LEU A 56 -11.37 -12.21 12.75
N ARG A 57 -12.55 -11.60 12.56
CA ARG A 57 -13.56 -12.12 11.63
C ARG A 57 -13.03 -12.12 10.20
N ILE A 58 -12.47 -11.00 9.73
CA ILE A 58 -11.91 -10.88 8.38
C ILE A 58 -10.80 -11.91 8.19
N LEU A 59 -9.91 -12.05 9.18
CA LEU A 59 -8.83 -13.03 9.15
C LEU A 59 -9.36 -14.47 9.04
N ALA A 60 -10.35 -14.82 9.85
CA ALA A 60 -10.97 -16.15 9.81
C ALA A 60 -11.60 -16.45 8.44
N LEU A 61 -12.42 -15.53 7.93
CA LEU A 61 -13.08 -15.69 6.63
C LEU A 61 -12.07 -15.79 5.47
N THR A 62 -11.01 -14.97 5.49
CA THR A 62 -9.95 -14.98 4.47
C THR A 62 -9.18 -16.30 4.47
N ALA A 63 -9.02 -16.92 5.65
CA ALA A 63 -8.39 -18.23 5.78
C ALA A 63 -9.30 -19.40 5.32
N GLY A 64 -10.54 -19.13 4.94
CA GLY A 64 -11.49 -20.12 4.45
C GLY A 64 -12.43 -20.69 5.52
N ILE A 65 -12.46 -20.12 6.72
CA ILE A 65 -13.46 -20.49 7.74
C ILE A 65 -14.82 -19.99 7.26
N SER A 66 -15.82 -20.86 7.24
CA SER A 66 -17.15 -20.59 6.70
C SER A 66 -17.94 -19.61 7.56
N ASP A 67 -17.82 -19.73 8.89
CA ASP A 67 -18.43 -18.78 9.81
C ASP A 67 -17.80 -18.81 11.21
N VAL A 68 -18.02 -17.74 11.97
CA VAL A 68 -17.60 -17.62 13.37
C VAL A 68 -18.79 -17.29 14.26
N PHE A 69 -18.95 -18.07 15.33
CA PHE A 69 -19.97 -17.93 16.35
C PHE A 69 -19.35 -17.47 17.66
N ARG A 70 -19.92 -16.44 18.27
CA ARG A 70 -19.50 -15.94 19.57
C ARG A 70 -20.36 -16.58 20.66
N LEU A 71 -19.73 -16.95 21.78
CA LEU A 71 -20.44 -17.35 22.99
C LEU A 71 -21.09 -16.14 23.70
N PRO A 72 -22.28 -16.29 24.31
CA PRO A 72 -23.08 -17.53 24.39
C PRO A 72 -23.81 -17.85 23.07
N LEU A 73 -23.90 -19.15 22.76
CA LEU A 73 -24.53 -19.62 21.52
C LEU A 73 -26.05 -19.56 21.63
N GLN A 74 -26.69 -19.02 20.59
CA GLN A 74 -28.14 -19.16 20.37
C GLN A 74 -28.37 -20.36 19.45
N LYS A 75 -29.01 -21.42 19.97
CA LYS A 75 -29.18 -22.71 19.29
C LYS A 75 -29.80 -22.56 17.90
N ASP A 76 -30.89 -21.80 17.80
CA ASP A 76 -31.60 -21.58 16.53
C ASP A 76 -30.73 -20.89 15.47
N ARG A 77 -29.84 -19.97 15.88
CA ARG A 77 -28.96 -19.25 14.95
C ARG A 77 -27.80 -20.12 14.49
N LEU A 78 -27.26 -20.95 15.38
CA LEU A 78 -26.22 -21.91 15.04
C LEU A 78 -26.76 -22.92 14.03
N GLU A 79 -27.90 -23.54 14.33
CA GLU A 79 -28.51 -24.57 13.51
C GLU A 79 -28.87 -24.06 12.11
N LYS A 80 -29.57 -22.91 12.01
CA LYS A 80 -29.93 -22.32 10.72
C LYS A 80 -28.70 -22.02 9.86
N ARG A 81 -27.63 -21.47 10.45
CA ARG A 81 -26.42 -21.08 9.70
C ARG A 81 -25.60 -22.29 9.28
N VAL A 82 -25.41 -23.27 10.17
CA VAL A 82 -24.69 -24.50 9.84
C VAL A 82 -25.42 -25.27 8.74
N LEU A 83 -26.74 -25.45 8.87
CA LEU A 83 -27.55 -26.11 7.84
C LEU A 83 -27.54 -25.35 6.50
N PHE A 84 -27.57 -24.02 6.55
CA PHE A 84 -27.47 -23.18 5.35
C PHE A 84 -26.17 -23.45 4.59
N PHE A 85 -25.03 -23.49 5.28
CA PHE A 85 -23.73 -23.75 4.66
C PHE A 85 -23.55 -25.21 4.22
N ILE A 86 -24.10 -26.18 4.94
CA ILE A 86 -24.08 -27.59 4.49
C ILE A 86 -24.86 -27.73 3.18
N ARG A 87 -26.02 -27.07 3.06
CA ARG A 87 -26.88 -27.17 1.87
C ARG A 87 -26.38 -26.33 0.69
N ASN A 88 -25.88 -25.12 0.95
CA ASN A 88 -25.58 -24.12 -0.08
C ASN A 88 -24.08 -23.81 -0.25
N GLY A 89 -23.21 -24.30 0.65
CA GLY A 89 -21.80 -23.91 0.70
C GLY A 89 -21.03 -24.18 -0.59
N ALA A 90 -21.29 -25.32 -1.23
CA ALA A 90 -20.67 -25.66 -2.52
C ALA A 90 -21.11 -24.70 -3.64
N SER A 91 -22.37 -24.24 -3.64
CA SER A 91 -22.88 -23.25 -4.60
C SER A 91 -22.30 -21.87 -4.33
N LEU A 92 -22.23 -21.44 -3.07
CA LEU A 92 -21.68 -20.15 -2.66
C LEU A 92 -20.20 -19.98 -3.01
N ILE A 93 -19.39 -21.03 -2.87
CA ILE A 93 -17.96 -20.97 -3.24
C ILE A 93 -17.78 -20.89 -4.76
N LYS A 94 -18.71 -21.49 -5.52
CA LYS A 94 -18.67 -21.53 -6.99
C LYS A 94 -19.25 -20.25 -7.61
N GLU A 95 -20.20 -19.60 -6.92
CA GLU A 95 -20.94 -18.41 -7.37
C GLU A 95 -20.51 -17.10 -6.71
N LEU A 96 -19.48 -17.08 -5.87
CA LEU A 96 -18.78 -15.85 -5.55
C LEU A 96 -17.87 -15.55 -6.75
N PRO A 97 -18.26 -14.69 -7.71
CA PRO A 97 -17.25 -14.12 -8.56
C PRO A 97 -16.29 -13.45 -7.59
N ALA A 98 -15.02 -13.85 -7.63
CA ALA A 98 -13.96 -12.97 -7.24
C ALA A 98 -14.07 -11.76 -8.17
N HIS A 99 -14.99 -10.84 -7.89
CA HIS A 99 -14.99 -9.51 -8.42
C HIS A 99 -13.80 -8.81 -7.76
N SER A 100 -12.59 -9.25 -8.10
CA SER A 100 -11.50 -8.32 -8.29
C SER A 100 -12.05 -7.32 -9.29
N ARG A 101 -12.62 -6.22 -8.79
CA ARG A 101 -13.01 -5.10 -9.63
C ARG A 101 -11.82 -4.86 -10.54
N PRO A 102 -12.00 -4.83 -11.87
CA PRO A 102 -10.87 -4.76 -12.78
C PRO A 102 -10.01 -3.58 -12.35
N VAL A 103 -8.76 -3.89 -11.98
CA VAL A 103 -7.69 -2.91 -11.87
C VAL A 103 -7.77 -2.11 -13.15
N TYR A 104 -7.98 -0.80 -13.03
CA TYR A 104 -8.18 0.13 -14.14
C TYR A 104 -7.46 -0.33 -15.42
N HIS A 105 -8.22 -0.51 -16.49
CA HIS A 105 -7.67 -0.81 -17.81
C HIS A 105 -7.51 0.49 -18.59
N THR A 106 -6.26 0.83 -18.92
CA THR A 106 -5.97 1.92 -19.87
C THR A 106 -6.67 1.64 -21.19
N GLY A 107 -7.49 2.58 -21.67
CA GLY A 107 -8.12 2.46 -22.99
C GLY A 107 -7.08 2.31 -24.11
N LEU A 108 -7.43 1.62 -25.19
CA LEU A 108 -6.51 1.29 -26.30
C LEU A 108 -5.85 2.54 -26.90
N ALA A 109 -6.62 3.60 -27.13
CA ALA A 109 -6.09 4.86 -27.69
C ALA A 109 -4.99 5.47 -26.79
N LYS A 110 -5.24 5.51 -25.48
CA LYS A 110 -4.24 5.98 -24.49
C LYS A 110 -3.01 5.08 -24.51
N ARG A 111 -3.21 3.77 -24.57
CA ARG A 111 -2.11 2.80 -24.56
C ARG A 111 -1.20 2.92 -25.80
N ILE A 112 -1.79 3.07 -26.97
CA ILE A 112 -1.06 3.28 -28.23
C ILE A 112 -0.26 4.58 -28.16
N PHE A 113 -0.89 5.66 -27.67
CA PHE A 113 -0.22 6.94 -27.45
C PHE A 113 0.98 6.80 -26.51
N ASP A 114 0.79 6.17 -25.34
CA ASP A 114 1.84 5.97 -24.35
C ASP A 114 3.05 5.21 -24.92
N VAL A 115 2.81 4.10 -25.62
CA VAL A 115 3.89 3.27 -26.19
C VAL A 115 4.59 3.99 -27.33
N PHE A 116 3.86 4.67 -28.22
CA PHE A 116 4.43 5.40 -29.35
C PHE A 116 5.37 6.52 -28.88
N PHE A 117 4.89 7.38 -27.98
CA PHE A 117 5.69 8.51 -27.49
C PHE A 117 6.84 8.06 -26.58
N ALA A 118 6.64 7.04 -25.74
CA ALA A 118 7.74 6.50 -24.93
C ALA A 118 8.82 5.83 -25.79
N GLY A 119 8.43 5.08 -26.83
CA GLY A 119 9.35 4.46 -27.79
C GLY A 119 10.15 5.50 -28.57
N MET A 120 9.47 6.51 -29.12
CA MET A 120 10.13 7.62 -29.82
C MET A 120 11.12 8.35 -28.91
N ALA A 121 10.72 8.66 -27.67
CA ALA A 121 11.59 9.31 -26.69
C ALA A 121 12.82 8.46 -26.35
N LEU A 122 12.66 7.14 -26.16
CA LEU A 122 13.80 6.25 -25.88
C LEU A 122 14.80 6.18 -27.03
N ILE A 123 14.33 6.15 -28.28
CA ILE A 123 15.20 6.15 -29.46
C ILE A 123 15.96 7.48 -29.56
N MET A 124 15.26 8.60 -29.43
CA MET A 124 15.85 9.94 -29.51
C MET A 124 16.85 10.21 -28.38
N LEU A 125 16.56 9.74 -27.17
CA LEU A 125 17.40 9.93 -25.99
C LEU A 125 18.50 8.86 -25.86
N PHE A 126 18.58 7.90 -26.77
CA PHE A 126 19.56 6.81 -26.69
C PHE A 126 21.02 7.30 -26.60
N PRO A 127 21.48 8.31 -27.38
CA PRO A 127 22.84 8.85 -27.23
C PRO A 127 23.08 9.46 -25.83
N LEU A 128 22.07 10.13 -25.26
CA LEU A 128 22.13 10.68 -23.91
C LEU A 128 22.26 9.57 -22.85
N PHE A 129 21.54 8.46 -23.03
CA PHE A 129 21.63 7.30 -22.12
C PHE A 129 23.06 6.75 -22.06
N ILE A 130 23.76 6.68 -23.20
CA ILE A 130 25.15 6.22 -23.26
C ILE A 130 26.06 7.18 -22.50
N LEU A 131 25.95 8.49 -22.75
CA LEU A 131 26.77 9.52 -22.08
C LEU A 131 26.59 9.51 -20.56
N VAL A 132 25.34 9.39 -20.10
CA VAL A 132 25.01 9.29 -18.68
C VAL A 132 25.54 7.98 -18.08
N ALA A 133 25.40 6.86 -18.81
CA ALA A 133 25.92 5.56 -18.38
C ALA A 133 27.44 5.56 -18.20
N ILE A 134 28.17 6.17 -19.14
CA ILE A 134 29.63 6.35 -19.05
C ILE A 134 29.96 7.20 -17.83
N SER A 135 29.30 8.36 -17.67
CA SER A 135 29.55 9.29 -16.56
C SER A 135 29.34 8.63 -15.19
N ILE A 136 28.27 7.85 -15.02
CA ILE A 136 27.99 7.11 -13.77
C ILE A 136 29.06 6.04 -13.51
N ARG A 137 29.52 5.36 -14.55
CA ARG A 137 30.48 4.25 -14.44
C ARG A 137 31.91 4.73 -14.21
N LEU A 138 32.26 5.92 -14.70
CA LEU A 138 33.53 6.59 -14.40
C LEU A 138 33.60 7.06 -12.94
N GLU A 139 32.48 7.54 -12.38
CA GLU A 139 32.47 8.03 -11.00
C GLU A 139 32.37 6.90 -9.96
N SER A 140 31.61 5.84 -10.23
CA SER A 140 31.40 4.74 -9.28
C SER A 140 31.28 3.37 -9.94
N LYS A 141 31.93 2.34 -9.36
CA LYS A 141 31.82 0.95 -9.83
C LYS A 141 30.37 0.44 -9.68
N GLY A 142 29.96 -0.57 -10.46
CA GLY A 142 28.65 -1.24 -10.35
C GLY A 142 27.63 -0.93 -11.47
N PRO A 143 26.35 -1.32 -11.29
CA PRO A 143 25.32 -1.20 -12.32
C PRO A 143 24.85 0.25 -12.51
N VAL A 144 24.65 0.64 -13.77
CA VAL A 144 24.18 1.98 -14.17
C VAL A 144 22.71 2.20 -13.82
N PHE A 145 21.88 1.16 -13.98
CA PHE A 145 20.46 1.20 -13.68
C PHE A 145 20.20 0.70 -12.26
N TYR A 146 19.29 1.39 -11.58
CA TYR A 146 18.74 1.03 -10.28
C TYR A 146 17.23 0.89 -10.40
N TYR A 147 16.62 0.04 -9.57
CA TYR A 147 15.17 -0.03 -9.47
C TYR A 147 14.72 0.06 -8.02
N SER A 148 13.59 0.74 -7.80
CA SER A 148 12.89 0.73 -6.51
C SER A 148 11.53 0.08 -6.68
N LEU A 149 11.01 -0.58 -5.64
CA LEU A 149 9.64 -1.10 -5.68
C LEU A 149 8.66 0.04 -5.43
N ARG A 150 7.64 0.13 -6.28
CA ARG A 150 6.61 1.16 -6.20
C ARG A 150 5.22 0.56 -6.34
N THR A 151 4.27 1.17 -5.65
CA THR A 151 2.86 0.86 -5.72
C THR A 151 2.20 1.75 -6.76
N GLY A 152 1.65 1.12 -7.79
CA GLY A 152 0.92 1.75 -8.88
C GLY A 152 -0.58 1.46 -8.82
N THR A 153 -1.18 1.37 -10.00
CA THR A 153 -2.63 1.20 -10.18
C THR A 153 -3.16 -0.07 -9.53
N GLY A 154 -4.25 0.06 -8.78
CA GLY A 154 -4.89 -1.03 -8.05
C GLY A 154 -3.98 -1.71 -7.04
N PHE A 155 -3.06 -0.96 -6.43
CA PHE A 155 -2.04 -1.48 -5.50
C PHE A 155 -1.05 -2.46 -6.11
N LYS A 156 -0.95 -2.55 -7.45
CA LYS A 156 0.04 -3.40 -8.10
C LYS A 156 1.45 -2.87 -7.83
N ILE A 157 2.31 -3.74 -7.33
CA ILE A 157 3.72 -3.43 -7.09
C ILE A 157 4.52 -3.73 -8.36
N PHE A 158 5.38 -2.80 -8.76
CA PHE A 158 6.26 -2.96 -9.92
C PHE A 158 7.65 -2.39 -9.69
N ARG A 159 8.59 -2.77 -10.56
CA ARG A 159 9.98 -2.27 -10.55
C ARG A 159 10.04 -0.91 -11.23
N PHE A 160 10.31 0.14 -10.48
CA PHE A 160 10.43 1.51 -10.97
C PHE A 160 11.88 1.83 -11.29
N TYR A 161 12.21 1.92 -12.59
CA TYR A 161 13.58 2.04 -13.08
C TYR A 161 14.08 3.49 -13.03
N LYS A 162 15.34 3.66 -12.65
CA LYS A 162 16.06 4.94 -12.63
C LYS A 162 17.53 4.76 -13.00
N PHE A 163 18.19 5.85 -13.36
CA PHE A 163 19.66 5.86 -13.32
C PHE A 163 20.12 5.91 -11.87
N ARG A 164 21.22 5.21 -11.59
CA ARG A 164 21.85 5.22 -10.29
C ARG A 164 22.46 6.60 -10.02
N SER A 165 21.98 7.27 -8.99
CA SER A 165 22.50 8.57 -8.52
C SER A 165 23.25 8.48 -7.18
N MET A 166 23.20 7.34 -6.50
CA MET A 166 23.83 7.12 -5.19
C MET A 166 25.00 6.13 -5.27
N TYR A 167 25.93 6.23 -4.32
CA TYR A 167 27.00 5.24 -4.15
C TYR A 167 26.45 3.86 -3.79
N ILE A 168 27.22 2.80 -4.09
CA ILE A 168 26.93 1.45 -3.60
C ILE A 168 26.95 1.47 -2.06
N ASN A 169 25.98 0.81 -1.41
CA ASN A 169 25.76 0.76 0.04
C ASN A 169 25.15 2.02 0.69
N ALA A 170 24.61 2.95 -0.12
CA ALA A 170 23.82 4.07 0.38
C ALA A 170 22.63 3.65 1.28
N ASP A 171 22.06 2.47 1.05
CA ASP A 171 20.90 1.97 1.79
C ASP A 171 21.21 1.66 3.27
N GLN A 172 22.47 1.33 3.61
CA GLN A 172 22.87 1.06 4.99
C GLN A 172 22.80 2.31 5.87
N LYS A 173 22.92 3.50 5.27
CA LYS A 173 22.88 4.80 5.96
C LYS A 173 21.47 5.39 6.06
N VAL A 174 20.41 4.69 5.59
CA VAL A 174 19.03 5.22 5.61
C VAL A 174 18.56 5.49 7.04
N LYS A 175 18.82 4.56 7.98
CA LYS A 175 18.41 4.69 9.38
C LYS A 175 19.05 5.91 10.04
N ASP A 176 20.34 6.10 9.79
CA ASP A 176 21.12 7.22 10.36
C ASP A 176 20.63 8.58 9.84
N LEU A 177 20.01 8.63 8.67
CA LEU A 177 19.57 9.85 8.00
C LEU A 177 18.06 10.13 8.15
N MET A 178 17.31 9.33 8.91
CA MET A 178 15.87 9.55 9.12
C MET A 178 15.57 10.91 9.76
N HIS A 179 16.47 11.41 10.61
CA HIS A 179 16.37 12.73 11.27
C HIS A 179 16.46 13.91 10.28
N LEU A 180 16.89 13.68 9.03
CA LEU A 180 16.99 14.72 7.99
C LEU A 180 15.73 14.83 7.12
N ASN A 181 14.63 14.16 7.48
CA ASN A 181 13.40 14.23 6.70
C ASN A 181 12.82 15.65 6.70
N GLN A 182 12.70 16.26 5.52
CA GLN A 182 12.18 17.61 5.31
C GLN A 182 10.72 17.78 5.79
N TYR A 183 9.98 16.67 5.89
CA TYR A 183 8.58 16.67 6.29
C TYR A 183 8.36 16.33 7.78
N ASN A 184 9.42 16.24 8.60
CA ASN A 184 9.28 16.29 10.07
C ASN A 184 9.08 17.75 10.48
N ILE A 185 7.84 18.23 10.48
CA ILE A 185 7.51 19.61 10.87
C ILE A 185 7.29 19.73 12.40
N ASP A 186 7.16 18.61 13.13
CA ASP A 186 6.66 18.65 14.52
C ASP A 186 7.66 18.24 15.62
N GLU A 187 8.98 18.19 15.35
CA GLU A 187 9.97 17.98 16.42
C GLU A 187 10.12 19.21 17.36
N LYS A 188 9.49 20.35 17.06
CA LYS A 188 9.52 21.55 17.93
C LYS A 188 8.50 21.56 19.08
N LYS A 189 7.76 20.47 19.31
CA LYS A 189 6.96 20.27 20.54
C LYS A 189 7.36 18.99 21.26
N GLU A 190 8.63 18.88 21.64
CA GLU A 190 9.00 18.00 22.75
C GLU A 190 8.59 18.68 24.08
N GLU A 191 7.32 18.55 24.46
CA GLU A 191 7.02 18.50 25.89
C GLU A 191 7.18 17.05 26.34
N LYS A 192 8.17 16.84 27.21
CA LYS A 192 8.47 15.57 27.89
C LYS A 192 7.20 15.03 28.55
N LEU A 193 6.62 13.97 27.99
CA LEU A 193 5.72 13.09 28.74
C LEU A 193 6.57 12.24 29.68
N THR A 194 6.71 12.71 30.91
CA THR A 194 7.16 11.90 32.04
C THR A 194 6.24 10.69 32.19
N GLN A 195 6.88 9.54 32.36
CA GLN A 195 6.25 8.28 32.75
C GLN A 195 5.43 8.49 34.03
N GLU A 196 4.35 7.70 34.15
CA GLU A 196 3.46 7.61 35.32
C GLU A 196 2.45 8.74 35.50
N ASN A 197 1.43 8.80 34.64
CA ASN A 197 0.06 9.04 35.09
C ASN A 197 -0.94 8.56 34.04
N GLN A 198 -1.89 7.73 34.47
CA GLN A 198 -2.90 7.11 33.62
C GLN A 198 -3.98 8.14 33.28
N VAL A 199 -3.70 9.04 32.35
CA VAL A 199 -4.65 10.06 31.91
C VAL A 199 -5.74 9.39 31.07
N LEU A 200 -6.98 9.44 31.56
CA LEU A 200 -8.15 9.02 30.79
C LEU A 200 -8.49 10.13 29.79
N CYS A 201 -8.82 9.79 28.54
CA CYS A 201 -9.31 10.79 27.58
C CYS A 201 -10.63 11.43 28.06
N ASP A 202 -10.98 12.62 27.57
CA ASP A 202 -12.13 13.43 28.02
C ASP A 202 -13.43 12.63 28.13
N THR A 203 -13.66 11.73 27.16
CA THR A 203 -14.84 10.86 27.13
C THR A 203 -14.83 9.78 28.22
N CYS A 204 -13.66 9.27 28.59
CA CYS A 204 -13.50 8.26 29.62
C CYS A 204 -13.42 8.84 31.04
N MET A 205 -13.05 10.12 31.19
CA MET A 205 -13.05 10.83 32.47
C MET A 205 -14.42 10.79 33.14
N GLN A 206 -15.51 10.99 32.38
CA GLN A 206 -16.89 10.96 32.89
C GLN A 206 -17.27 9.63 33.53
N THR A 207 -16.60 8.55 33.14
CA THR A 207 -16.92 7.18 33.58
C THR A 207 -15.91 6.62 34.57
N GLY A 208 -14.88 7.39 34.92
CA GLY A 208 -13.83 7.01 35.89
C GLY A 208 -12.94 5.85 35.47
N LYS A 209 -13.15 5.25 34.29
CA LYS A 209 -12.36 4.13 33.75
C LYS A 209 -12.36 4.13 32.23
N CYS A 210 -11.25 3.70 31.62
CA CYS A 210 -11.15 3.56 30.17
C CYS A 210 -12.13 2.48 29.68
N GLN A 211 -13.05 2.87 28.80
CA GLN A 211 -14.03 1.95 28.22
C GLN A 211 -13.49 1.16 27.02
N TYR A 212 -12.43 1.66 26.38
CA TYR A 212 -11.86 1.09 25.14
C TYR A 212 -10.35 0.90 25.26
N PRO A 213 -9.86 0.01 26.15
CA PRO A 213 -8.42 -0.17 26.35
C PRO A 213 -7.80 -0.99 25.21
N ILE A 214 -6.71 -0.47 24.64
CA ILE A 214 -5.80 -1.14 23.72
C ILE A 214 -4.53 -1.51 24.50
N TYR A 215 -4.07 -2.75 24.33
CA TYR A 215 -2.84 -3.24 24.95
C TYR A 215 -1.81 -3.50 23.85
N ALA A 216 -0.70 -2.77 23.89
CA ALA A 216 0.42 -2.91 22.96
C ALA A 216 1.74 -2.72 23.73
N ASP A 217 2.70 -3.62 23.51
CA ASP A 217 4.06 -3.57 24.06
C ASP A 217 4.13 -3.32 25.59
N GLY A 218 3.25 -3.97 26.34
CA GLY A 218 3.20 -3.88 27.80
C GLY A 218 2.54 -2.60 28.34
N ALA A 219 2.12 -1.69 27.47
CA ALA A 219 1.42 -0.46 27.84
C ALA A 219 -0.09 -0.55 27.54
N LYS A 220 -0.90 0.12 28.37
CA LYS A 220 -2.37 0.21 28.25
C LYS A 220 -2.75 1.60 27.76
N TRP A 221 -3.28 1.68 26.54
CA TRP A 221 -3.72 2.90 25.87
C TRP A 221 -5.24 2.94 25.74
N CYS A 222 -5.86 4.11 25.60
CA CYS A 222 -7.28 4.22 25.26
C CYS A 222 -7.43 4.41 23.74
N GLU A 223 -8.36 3.71 23.08
CA GLU A 223 -8.63 3.85 21.63
C GLU A 223 -9.00 5.29 21.23
N LYS A 224 -9.64 6.02 22.15
CA LYS A 224 -10.04 7.41 21.98
C LYS A 224 -9.00 8.41 22.48
N ASP A 225 -7.80 7.96 22.80
CA ASP A 225 -6.70 8.83 23.22
C ASP A 225 -6.07 9.47 21.98
N ASP A 226 -6.17 10.79 21.88
CA ASP A 226 -5.61 11.54 20.77
C ASP A 226 -4.10 11.34 20.67
N ALA A 227 -3.41 11.06 21.78
CA ALA A 227 -1.97 10.79 21.78
C ALA A 227 -1.58 9.52 21.00
N TYR A 228 -2.36 8.43 21.09
CA TYR A 228 -2.08 7.18 20.36
C TYR A 228 -2.43 7.33 18.87
N VAL A 229 -3.60 7.91 18.56
CA VAL A 229 -3.99 8.21 17.17
C VAL A 229 -3.00 9.19 16.52
N ASN A 230 -2.52 10.17 17.28
CA ASN A 230 -1.48 11.09 16.82
C ASN A 230 -0.11 10.40 16.72
N SER A 231 0.24 9.43 17.58
CA SER A 231 1.49 8.67 17.43
C SER A 231 1.59 7.89 16.11
N MET A 232 0.46 7.42 15.55
CA MET A 232 0.41 6.84 14.21
C MET A 232 0.34 7.87 13.08
N LYS A 233 -0.11 9.11 13.37
CA LYS A 233 -0.07 10.25 12.43
C LYS A 233 1.26 11.00 12.45
N ASN A 234 2.07 10.84 13.50
CA ASN A 234 3.32 11.56 13.74
C ASN A 234 4.42 10.98 12.86
N GLY A 235 4.38 11.38 11.60
CA GLY A 235 5.37 11.06 10.60
C GLY A 235 4.74 11.28 9.24
N SER A 236 5.15 12.35 8.58
CA SER A 236 4.82 12.63 7.19
C SER A 236 4.84 11.37 6.33
N ALA A 237 3.81 11.24 5.48
CA ALA A 237 3.72 10.09 4.60
C ALA A 237 4.87 10.09 3.57
N PHE A 238 5.46 11.26 3.33
CA PHE A 238 6.52 11.46 2.36
C PHE A 238 7.89 11.58 3.04
N PHE A 239 8.91 11.00 2.41
CA PHE A 239 10.30 11.09 2.86
C PHE A 239 11.14 11.87 1.84
N LYS A 240 11.77 12.98 2.27
CA LYS A 240 12.66 13.76 1.40
C LYS A 240 13.82 14.38 2.18
N ILE A 241 15.04 14.20 1.67
CA ILE A 241 16.27 14.86 2.15
C ILE A 241 16.73 15.82 1.05
N THR A 242 17.01 17.08 1.39
CA THR A 242 17.48 18.11 0.43
C THR A 242 18.94 17.93 0.04
N ASN A 243 19.83 17.66 0.99
CA ASN A 243 21.27 17.44 0.77
C ASN A 243 21.68 16.04 1.25
N ASP A 244 21.32 15.03 0.48
CA ASP A 244 21.61 13.65 0.84
C ASP A 244 23.09 13.31 0.57
N PRO A 245 23.90 13.01 1.62
CA PRO A 245 25.33 12.76 1.49
C PRO A 245 25.67 11.48 0.71
N ARG A 246 24.66 10.67 0.38
CA ARG A 246 24.81 9.42 -0.38
C ARG A 246 24.82 9.63 -1.89
N ILE A 247 24.52 10.85 -2.34
CA ILE A 247 24.44 11.22 -3.76
C ILE A 247 25.85 11.50 -4.29
N THR A 248 26.13 10.97 -5.49
CA THR A 248 27.38 11.21 -6.24
C THR A 248 27.37 12.59 -6.91
N LYS A 249 28.50 13.13 -7.37
CA LYS A 249 28.52 14.44 -8.04
C LYS A 249 27.75 14.38 -9.38
N VAL A 250 27.97 13.34 -10.19
CA VAL A 250 27.16 13.07 -11.39
C VAL A 250 25.71 12.79 -10.98
N GLY A 251 25.51 12.06 -9.88
CA GLY A 251 24.21 11.80 -9.27
C GLY A 251 23.39 13.06 -8.96
N ASN A 252 24.05 14.09 -8.43
CA ASN A 252 23.44 15.37 -8.13
C ASN A 252 23.00 16.09 -9.42
N PHE A 253 23.88 16.09 -10.43
CA PHE A 253 23.56 16.65 -11.74
C PHE A 253 22.37 15.96 -12.42
N ILE A 254 22.36 14.62 -12.47
CA ILE A 254 21.27 13.86 -13.12
C ILE A 254 19.93 13.98 -12.38
N ARG A 255 19.94 14.20 -11.05
CA ARG A 255 18.72 14.47 -10.27
C ARG A 255 18.19 15.88 -10.49
N ASN A 256 19.08 16.88 -10.52
CA ASN A 256 18.69 18.27 -10.75
C ASN A 256 18.13 18.50 -12.15
N THR A 257 18.59 17.72 -13.13
CA THR A 257 18.08 17.72 -14.50
C THR A 257 16.94 16.72 -14.73
N SER A 258 16.53 15.95 -13.70
CA SER A 258 15.54 14.85 -13.80
C SER A 258 15.87 13.76 -14.83
N ILE A 259 17.12 13.72 -15.29
CA ILE A 259 17.63 12.69 -16.20
C ILE A 259 17.57 11.31 -15.54
N ASP A 260 17.67 11.25 -14.20
CA ASP A 260 17.58 9.99 -13.44
C ASP A 260 16.27 9.22 -13.65
N GLU A 261 15.21 9.92 -14.04
CA GLU A 261 13.86 9.36 -14.23
C GLU A 261 13.59 8.87 -15.66
N LEU A 262 14.46 9.17 -16.65
CA LEU A 262 14.26 8.75 -18.04
C LEU A 262 14.09 7.23 -18.25
N PRO A 263 14.77 6.34 -17.50
CA PRO A 263 14.55 4.90 -17.63
C PRO A 263 13.11 4.44 -17.32
N GLN A 264 12.29 5.28 -16.67
CA GLN A 264 10.86 5.00 -16.45
C GLN A 264 10.06 4.94 -17.75
N LEU A 265 10.55 5.49 -18.86
CA LEU A 265 9.94 5.29 -20.18
C LEU A 265 9.82 3.80 -20.54
N TRP A 266 10.73 2.97 -20.04
CA TRP A 266 10.63 1.51 -20.16
C TRP A 266 9.44 0.95 -19.38
N ASN A 267 9.12 1.50 -18.20
CA ASN A 267 7.92 1.12 -17.45
C ASN A 267 6.63 1.47 -18.21
N VAL A 268 6.65 2.58 -18.94
CA VAL A 268 5.55 2.95 -19.84
C VAL A 268 5.42 1.91 -20.95
N ILE A 269 6.48 1.54 -21.66
CA ILE A 269 6.42 0.51 -22.70
C ILE A 269 5.95 -0.85 -22.13
N LYS A 270 6.42 -1.25 -20.96
CA LYS A 270 6.00 -2.51 -20.31
C LYS A 270 4.54 -2.51 -19.87
N GLY A 271 3.95 -1.34 -19.63
CA GLY A 271 2.57 -1.19 -19.15
C GLY A 271 2.43 -1.15 -17.63
N ASP A 272 3.54 -0.98 -16.91
CA ASP A 272 3.51 -0.70 -15.47
C ASP A 272 3.06 0.76 -15.20
N MET A 273 3.29 1.66 -16.17
CA MET A 273 3.01 3.10 -16.10
C MET A 273 2.42 3.63 -17.42
N SER A 274 2.00 4.88 -17.39
CA SER A 274 1.48 5.70 -18.48
C SER A 274 2.25 7.03 -18.53
N ILE A 275 2.17 7.78 -19.63
CA ILE A 275 2.79 9.11 -19.70
C ILE A 275 2.09 10.05 -18.72
N VAL A 276 0.75 10.04 -18.72
CA VAL A 276 -0.09 10.82 -17.79
C VAL A 276 -0.77 9.90 -16.80
N GLY A 277 -0.63 10.21 -15.51
CA GLY A 277 -1.16 9.41 -14.41
C GLY A 277 -0.71 9.92 -13.03
N ASN A 278 -1.22 9.31 -11.97
CA ASN A 278 -0.81 9.65 -10.60
C ASN A 278 0.61 9.14 -10.32
N ARG A 279 1.37 9.87 -9.50
CA ARG A 279 2.76 9.49 -9.19
C ARG A 279 2.79 8.17 -8.39
N PRO A 280 3.55 7.15 -8.85
CA PRO A 280 3.71 5.90 -8.11
C PRO A 280 4.53 6.12 -6.84
N LEU A 281 4.08 5.53 -5.74
CA LEU A 281 4.68 5.75 -4.42
C LEU A 281 5.57 4.59 -3.98
N PRO A 282 6.59 4.83 -3.13
CA PRO A 282 7.23 3.76 -2.38
C PRO A 282 6.21 2.97 -1.57
N ILE A 283 6.52 1.70 -1.30
CA ILE A 283 5.63 0.81 -0.55
C ILE A 283 5.27 1.42 0.81
N TYR A 284 6.27 1.91 1.55
CA TYR A 284 6.07 2.50 2.88
C TYR A 284 5.18 3.76 2.88
N GLU A 285 5.17 4.56 1.80
CA GLU A 285 4.25 5.71 1.70
C GLU A 285 2.84 5.25 1.30
N ALA A 286 2.76 4.24 0.42
CA ALA A 286 1.49 3.68 -0.01
C ALA A 286 0.74 2.98 1.14
N GLU A 287 1.46 2.31 2.04
CA GLU A 287 0.91 1.68 3.26
C GLU A 287 0.21 2.69 4.18
N LYS A 288 0.78 3.90 4.30
CA LYS A 288 0.18 5.01 5.06
C LYS A 288 -1.06 5.61 4.40
N LEU A 289 -1.25 5.41 3.09
CA LEU A 289 -2.32 6.02 2.29
C LEU A 289 -3.47 5.06 1.99
N THR A 290 -3.88 4.27 2.98
CA THR A 290 -4.95 3.25 2.87
C THR A 290 -6.34 3.73 3.33
N THR A 291 -6.46 4.97 3.79
CA THR A 291 -7.74 5.56 4.22
C THR A 291 -8.70 5.84 3.07
N ASP A 292 -10.01 5.94 3.34
CA ASP A 292 -11.03 6.29 2.34
C ASP A 292 -10.75 7.62 1.62
N LYS A 293 -10.06 8.55 2.30
CA LYS A 293 -9.64 9.84 1.72
C LYS A 293 -8.54 9.68 0.69
N SER A 294 -7.64 8.71 0.84
CA SER A 294 -6.42 8.61 0.03
C SER A 294 -6.44 7.46 -0.97
N VAL A 295 -7.25 6.42 -0.73
CA VAL A 295 -7.25 5.16 -1.48
C VAL A 295 -7.58 5.36 -2.97
N LEU A 296 -8.43 6.34 -3.28
CA LEU A 296 -8.96 6.53 -4.63
C LEU A 296 -7.88 6.88 -5.66
N ARG A 297 -6.76 7.49 -5.25
CA ARG A 297 -5.64 7.79 -6.16
C ARG A 297 -5.07 6.57 -6.87
N PHE A 298 -5.12 5.41 -6.21
CA PHE A 298 -4.62 4.16 -6.77
C PHE A 298 -5.57 3.58 -7.85
N ALA A 299 -6.76 4.16 -8.05
CA ALA A 299 -7.65 3.79 -9.14
C ALA A 299 -7.24 4.41 -10.49
N ALA A 300 -6.30 5.36 -10.51
CA ALA A 300 -5.75 5.97 -11.72
C ALA A 300 -4.51 5.21 -12.23
N PRO A 301 -4.13 5.36 -13.52
CA PRO A 301 -2.85 4.87 -14.03
C PRO A 301 -1.70 5.52 -13.25
N ALA A 302 -0.65 4.74 -12.97
CA ALA A 302 0.61 5.32 -12.53
C ALA A 302 1.23 6.12 -13.69
N GLY A 303 1.70 7.34 -13.43
CA GLY A 303 2.16 8.28 -14.45
C GLY A 303 3.53 8.88 -14.21
N LEU A 304 4.17 9.34 -15.30
CA LEU A 304 5.35 10.20 -15.24
C LEU A 304 4.97 11.62 -14.79
N THR A 305 3.89 12.16 -15.38
CA THR A 305 3.29 13.43 -15.02
C THR A 305 1.82 13.24 -14.65
N GLY A 306 1.33 14.04 -13.70
CA GLY A 306 -0.03 13.99 -13.20
C GLY A 306 -0.57 15.37 -12.88
N LEU A 307 -1.87 15.44 -12.60
CA LEU A 307 -2.58 16.72 -12.40
C LEU A 307 -1.89 17.60 -11.35
N TRP A 308 -1.53 17.04 -10.19
CA TRP A 308 -0.90 17.85 -9.14
C TRP A 308 0.50 18.35 -9.53
N GLN A 309 1.27 17.59 -10.33
CA GLN A 309 2.59 18.03 -10.79
C GLN A 309 2.47 19.25 -11.72
N VAL A 310 1.41 19.29 -12.54
CA VAL A 310 1.10 20.42 -13.42
C VAL A 310 0.59 21.61 -12.62
N GLU A 311 -0.33 21.39 -11.68
CA GLU A 311 -0.90 22.46 -10.83
C GLU A 311 0.14 23.08 -9.89
N LYS A 312 1.07 22.27 -9.33
CA LYS A 312 2.15 22.76 -8.47
C LYS A 312 2.99 23.82 -9.18
N ARG A 313 3.36 23.57 -10.44
CA ARG A 313 4.19 24.48 -11.25
C ARG A 313 3.51 25.82 -11.52
N GLY A 314 2.19 25.90 -11.41
CA GLY A 314 1.44 27.15 -11.58
C GLY A 314 1.08 27.88 -10.27
N LYS A 315 1.21 27.22 -9.11
CA LYS A 315 0.71 27.74 -7.81
C LYS A 315 1.77 27.79 -6.69
N GLY A 316 2.99 27.33 -6.91
CA GLY A 316 4.07 27.37 -5.92
C GLY A 316 3.98 26.28 -4.83
N LYS A 317 4.06 26.66 -3.54
CA LYS A 317 4.03 25.71 -2.41
C LYS A 317 2.63 25.11 -2.26
N MET A 318 2.55 23.78 -2.19
CA MET A 318 1.31 23.01 -2.07
C MET A 318 1.44 22.00 -0.93
N SER A 319 0.39 21.90 -0.10
CA SER A 319 0.30 20.98 1.03
C SER A 319 0.22 19.51 0.57
N GLU A 320 0.43 18.57 1.49
CA GLU A 320 0.31 17.13 1.18
C GLU A 320 -1.14 16.75 0.86
N GLU A 321 -2.10 17.31 1.60
CA GLU A 321 -3.53 17.06 1.40
C GLU A 321 -4.01 17.57 0.04
N GLU A 322 -3.57 18.75 -0.39
CA GLU A 322 -3.92 19.31 -1.70
C GLU A 322 -3.43 18.41 -2.85
N ARG A 323 -2.20 17.88 -2.75
CA ARG A 323 -1.66 16.94 -3.75
C ARG A 323 -2.50 15.67 -3.83
N LEU A 324 -2.88 15.13 -2.67
CA LEU A 324 -3.71 13.94 -2.56
C LEU A 324 -5.11 14.18 -3.16
N MET A 325 -5.71 15.34 -2.88
CA MET A 325 -7.00 15.72 -3.45
C MET A 325 -6.94 15.87 -4.97
N LEU A 326 -5.85 16.43 -5.52
CA LEU A 326 -5.64 16.51 -6.97
C LEU A 326 -5.44 15.13 -7.61
N ASP A 327 -4.68 14.23 -6.95
CA ASP A 327 -4.55 12.83 -7.37
C ASP A 327 -5.92 12.12 -7.44
N ASN A 328 -6.77 12.31 -6.43
CA ASN A 328 -8.13 11.76 -6.40
C ASN A 328 -9.03 12.40 -7.47
N THR A 329 -8.87 13.70 -7.71
CA THR A 329 -9.61 14.43 -8.74
C THR A 329 -9.27 13.89 -10.12
N TYR A 330 -7.99 13.64 -10.38
CA TYR A 330 -7.54 12.98 -11.60
C TYR A 330 -8.12 11.57 -11.72
N ALA A 331 -8.08 10.78 -10.65
CA ALA A 331 -8.63 9.43 -10.64
C ALA A 331 -10.13 9.37 -10.99
N LYS A 332 -10.92 10.37 -10.58
CA LYS A 332 -12.35 10.48 -10.93
C LYS A 332 -12.59 10.92 -12.38
N ASN A 333 -11.80 11.86 -12.88
CA ASN A 333 -12.05 12.58 -14.14
C ASN A 333 -11.06 12.19 -15.26
N GLN A 334 -10.38 11.06 -15.11
CA GLN A 334 -9.40 10.59 -16.09
C GLN A 334 -10.07 10.26 -17.42
N SER A 335 -9.53 10.84 -18.49
CA SER A 335 -9.92 10.54 -19.86
C SER A 335 -8.76 10.89 -20.78
N PHE A 336 -8.68 10.23 -21.94
CA PHE A 336 -7.61 10.51 -22.90
C PHE A 336 -7.58 11.99 -23.31
N LYS A 337 -8.76 12.63 -23.48
CA LYS A 337 -8.86 14.07 -23.76
C LYS A 337 -8.28 14.93 -22.63
N ASN A 338 -8.55 14.57 -21.37
CA ASN A 338 -8.00 15.27 -20.21
C ASN A 338 -6.47 15.09 -20.14
N ASP A 339 -5.96 13.91 -20.48
CA ASP A 339 -4.52 13.64 -20.54
C ASP A 339 -3.81 14.53 -21.57
N ILE A 340 -4.36 14.65 -22.78
CA ILE A 340 -3.81 15.56 -23.81
C ILE A 340 -3.82 17.01 -23.31
N LYS A 341 -4.91 17.45 -22.66
CA LYS A 341 -4.98 18.78 -22.04
C LYS A 341 -3.88 18.98 -20.99
N LEU A 342 -3.61 17.97 -20.16
CA LEU A 342 -2.54 18.03 -19.16
C LEU A 342 -1.16 18.09 -19.79
N ILE A 343 -0.90 17.32 -20.84
CA ILE A 343 0.37 17.36 -21.58
C ILE A 343 0.60 18.76 -22.18
N LEU A 344 -0.40 19.33 -22.84
CA LEU A 344 -0.31 20.67 -23.43
C LEU A 344 -0.07 21.75 -22.37
N ARG A 345 -0.64 21.61 -21.17
CA ARG A 345 -0.34 22.49 -20.02
C ARG A 345 1.06 22.27 -19.44
N THR A 346 1.64 21.09 -19.64
CA THR A 346 2.97 20.73 -19.12
C THR A 346 4.09 21.35 -19.95
N ILE A 347 3.94 21.46 -21.29
CA ILE A 347 5.00 21.92 -22.21
C ILE A 347 5.48 23.36 -21.92
N PRO A 348 4.61 24.38 -21.76
CA PRO A 348 5.05 25.74 -21.43
C PRO A 348 5.74 25.83 -20.06
N ALA A 349 5.31 24.98 -19.12
CA ALA A 349 5.80 24.96 -17.74
C ALA A 349 7.16 24.24 -17.58
N ILE A 350 7.70 23.61 -18.63
CA ILE A 350 9.09 23.09 -18.63
C ILE A 350 10.10 24.22 -18.84
N PHE A 351 9.69 25.30 -19.52
CA PHE A 351 10.53 26.46 -19.77
C PHE A 351 10.52 27.48 -18.62
N GLN A 352 9.55 27.40 -17.71
CA GLN A 352 9.54 28.17 -16.47
C GLN A 352 10.44 27.47 -15.44
N LYS A 353 11.70 27.92 -15.35
CA LYS A 353 12.64 27.50 -14.30
C LYS A 353 12.15 28.00 -12.95
N GLU A 354 11.68 27.11 -12.08
CA GLU A 354 11.77 27.33 -10.63
C GLU A 354 13.06 26.68 -10.14
N SER A 355 13.94 27.50 -9.58
CA SER A 355 15.09 27.04 -8.80
C SER A 355 14.61 26.17 -7.63
N VAL A 356 15.16 24.95 -7.57
CA VAL A 356 14.91 23.94 -6.51
C VAL A 356 15.28 24.46 -5.14
#